data_AF-A0A8K0DI04-F1
#
_entry.id   AF-A0A8K0DI04-F1
#
_cell.length_a   1.000
_cell.length_b   1.000
_cell.length_c   1.000
_cell.angle_alpha   90.00
_cell.angle_beta   90.00
_cell.angle_gamma   90.00
#
_symmetry.space_group_name_H-M   'P 1'
#
loop_
_entity.id
_entity.type
_entity.pdbx_description
1 polymer ?
#
loop_
_entity_poly.entity_id
_entity_poly.type
_entity_poly.pdbx_seq_one_letter_code
_entity_poly.pdbx_strand_id
1 'polypeptide(L)'
;MVGAEDVKNVTENVLLGYFNQKLLKLKSFTIWWTFSMLKATLNVKDNMDITRLVAFLKRKSDNYKPKKSKILKKKETETFLRETPDNKFLMTKVALIIGVCGACPRQELVQLKIININAIGSSLIIRTPDTKTNTFGKMPC
;
A
#
# COMPACT_ATOMS: atom_id res chain seq x y z
N MET A 1 20.79 7.89 29.81
CA MET A 1 19.34 7.95 30.07
C MET A 1 18.98 9.43 30.15
N VAL A 2 18.22 9.96 29.18
CA VAL A 2 17.72 11.34 29.25
C VAL A 2 16.23 11.22 29.57
N GLY A 3 15.84 11.79 30.71
CA GLY A 3 14.50 11.72 31.28
C GLY A 3 13.45 12.34 30.36
N ALA A 4 12.24 11.80 30.44
CA ALA A 4 11.07 12.37 29.81
C ALA A 4 10.63 13.61 30.60
N GLU A 5 11.10 14.78 30.19
CA GLU A 5 10.51 16.04 30.63
C GLU A 5 9.17 16.25 29.91
N ASP A 6 8.20 16.81 30.63
CA ASP A 6 6.87 17.19 30.13
C ASP A 6 7.02 18.32 29.10
N VAL A 7 7.11 17.95 27.81
CA VAL A 7 7.27 18.91 26.72
C VAL A 7 5.93 19.60 26.46
N LYS A 8 5.75 20.78 27.06
CA LYS A 8 4.54 21.60 26.88
C LYS A 8 4.43 22.25 25.50
N ASN A 9 5.53 22.36 24.75
CA ASN A 9 5.55 22.94 23.40
C ASN A 9 6.34 22.05 22.43
N VAL A 10 5.68 21.57 21.38
CA VAL A 10 6.32 20.82 20.31
C VAL A 10 7.10 21.81 19.44
N THR A 11 8.42 21.70 19.44
CA THR A 11 9.32 22.50 18.59
C THR A 11 10.03 21.60 17.57
N GLU A 12 10.49 22.17 16.45
CA GLU A 12 11.23 21.43 15.41
C GLU A 12 12.42 20.64 15.97
N ASN A 13 13.15 21.20 16.94
CA ASN A 13 14.29 20.54 17.60
C ASN A 13 13.88 19.29 18.39
N VAL A 14 12.69 19.32 19.03
CA VAL A 14 12.15 18.16 19.74
C VAL A 14 11.81 17.05 18.74
N LEU A 15 11.23 17.42 17.59
CA LEU A 15 10.94 16.47 16.52
C LEU A 15 12.22 15.88 15.93
N LEU A 16 13.27 16.69 15.70
CA LEU A 16 14.58 16.18 15.28
C LEU A 16 15.13 15.15 16.26
N GLY A 17 15.09 15.43 17.57
CA GLY A 17 15.50 14.49 18.62
C GLY A 17 14.69 13.20 18.60
N TYR A 18 13.36 13.31 18.50
CA TYR A 18 12.45 12.17 18.39
C TYR A 18 12.76 11.28 17.19
N PHE A 19 12.93 11.87 16.01
CA PHE A 19 13.26 11.10 14.80
C PHE A 19 14.66 10.50 14.89
N ASN A 20 15.64 11.17 15.49
CA ASN A 20 16.97 10.60 15.69
C ASN A 20 16.92 9.32 16.53
N GLN A 21 16.12 9.31 17.61
CA GLN A 21 15.92 8.10 18.43
C GLN A 21 15.14 7.00 17.68
N LYS A 22 14.09 7.37 16.93
CA LYS A 22 13.24 6.42 16.18
C LYS A 22 13.97 5.82 14.98
N LEU A 23 14.86 6.57 14.33
CA LEU A 23 15.69 6.14 13.20
C LEU A 23 16.61 4.98 13.54
N LEU A 24 17.05 4.87 14.79
CA LEU A 24 17.87 3.74 15.25
C LEU A 24 17.08 2.43 15.34
N LYS A 25 15.75 2.49 15.43
CA LYS A 25 14.89 1.32 15.71
C LYS A 25 13.97 0.93 14.55
N LEU A 26 13.68 1.85 13.63
CA LEU A 26 12.66 1.67 12.59
C LEU A 26 13.22 1.68 11.17
N LYS A 27 12.52 1.01 10.25
CA LYS A 27 12.83 1.05 8.82
C LYS A 27 12.49 2.42 8.24
N SER A 28 13.27 2.88 7.25
CA SER A 28 13.12 4.22 6.65
C SER A 28 11.69 4.50 6.16
N PHE A 29 11.00 3.52 5.57
CA PHE A 29 9.59 3.67 5.15
C PHE A 29 8.63 4.02 6.30
N THR A 30 8.72 3.29 7.42
CA THR A 30 7.89 3.54 8.61
C THR A 30 8.10 4.94 9.17
N ILE A 31 9.33 5.44 9.06
CA ILE A 31 9.71 6.77 9.52
C ILE A 31 9.12 7.85 8.62
N TRP A 32 9.21 7.68 7.30
CA TRP A 32 8.56 8.55 6.33
C TRP A 32 7.04 8.59 6.51
N TRP A 33 6.42 7.46 6.81
CA TRP A 33 4.99 7.41 7.15
C TRP A 33 4.68 8.19 8.43
N THR A 34 5.47 7.98 9.49
CA THR A 34 5.34 8.69 10.76
C THR A 34 5.51 10.21 10.58
N PHE A 35 6.50 10.63 9.79
CA PHE A 35 6.70 12.04 9.42
C PHE A 35 5.51 12.61 8.67
N SER A 36 4.98 11.89 7.68
CA SER A 36 3.85 12.37 6.88
C SER A 36 2.59 12.56 7.74
N MET A 37 2.34 11.63 8.66
CA MET A 37 1.22 11.71 9.61
C MET A 37 1.39 12.89 10.58
N LEU A 38 2.60 13.07 11.14
CA LEU A 38 2.93 14.20 12.00
C LEU A 38 2.80 15.54 11.27
N LYS A 39 3.34 15.64 10.03
CA LYS A 39 3.22 16.83 9.20
C LYS A 39 1.76 17.21 8.99
N ALA A 40 0.92 16.25 8.61
CA ALA A 40 -0.51 16.51 8.41
C ALA A 40 -1.19 16.98 9.70
N THR A 41 -0.88 16.34 10.83
CA THR A 41 -1.51 16.66 12.13
C THR A 41 -1.09 18.04 12.65
N LEU A 42 0.21 18.33 12.63
CA LEU A 42 0.77 19.59 13.12
C LEU A 42 0.39 20.77 12.23
N ASN A 43 0.28 20.54 10.92
CA ASN A 43 -0.20 21.55 9.99
C ASN A 43 -1.67 21.94 10.26
N VAL A 44 -2.51 20.98 10.66
CA VAL A 44 -3.92 21.23 10.97
C VAL A 44 -4.11 21.87 12.35
N LYS A 45 -3.36 21.41 13.37
CA LYS A 45 -3.57 21.86 14.76
C LYS A 45 -2.82 23.14 15.11
N ASP A 46 -1.57 23.24 14.68
CA ASP A 46 -0.63 24.24 15.19
C ASP A 46 -0.04 25.11 14.06
N ASN A 47 -0.49 24.91 12.81
CA ASN A 47 0.02 25.56 11.59
C ASN A 47 1.57 25.56 11.50
N MET A 48 2.19 24.49 12.00
CA MET A 48 3.64 24.37 12.09
C MET A 48 4.23 23.76 10.82
N ASP A 49 5.17 24.47 10.19
CA ASP A 49 5.93 23.95 9.06
C ASP A 49 7.16 23.17 9.53
N ILE A 50 7.16 21.85 9.28
CA ILE A 50 8.27 20.94 9.60
C ILE A 50 9.04 20.49 8.34
N THR A 51 8.98 21.26 7.25
CA THR A 51 9.58 20.90 5.96
C THR A 51 11.11 20.77 6.03
N ARG A 52 11.78 21.47 6.95
CA ARG A 52 13.24 21.37 7.15
C ARG A 52 13.70 19.99 7.64
N LEU A 53 12.80 19.20 8.25
CA LEU A 53 13.03 17.80 8.62
C LEU A 53 13.21 16.86 7.40
N VAL A 54 12.66 17.25 6.23
CA VAL A 54 12.72 16.44 5.00
C VAL A 54 14.18 16.19 4.58
N ALA A 55 15.04 17.21 4.66
CA ALA A 55 16.45 17.10 4.30
C ALA A 55 17.23 16.17 5.26
N PHE A 56 16.82 16.12 6.54
CA PHE A 56 17.36 15.19 7.52
C PHE A 56 16.93 13.74 7.21
N LEU A 57 15.64 13.52 6.93
CA LEU A 57 15.09 12.21 6.61
C LEU A 57 15.66 11.64 5.30
N LYS A 58 15.83 12.48 4.26
CA LYS A 58 16.43 12.09 2.98
C LYS A 58 17.82 11.49 3.16
N ARG A 59 18.73 12.21 3.81
CA ARG A 59 20.11 11.75 4.11
C ARG A 59 20.15 10.42 4.85
N LYS A 60 19.16 10.16 5.71
CA LYS A 60 19.08 8.89 6.47
C LYS A 60 18.43 7.75 5.67
N SER A 61 17.81 8.04 4.53
CA SER A 61 17.18 7.06 3.65
C SER A 61 17.99 6.71 2.39
N ASP A 62 19.15 7.30 2.16
CA ASP A 62 19.94 7.10 0.94
C ASP A 62 20.27 5.62 0.63
N ASN A 63 20.45 4.79 1.67
CA ASN A 63 20.73 3.36 1.52
C ASN A 63 19.47 2.47 1.60
N TYR A 64 18.27 3.06 1.65
CA TYR A 64 17.03 2.29 1.78
C TYR A 64 16.66 1.63 0.45
N LYS A 65 16.59 0.29 0.45
CA LYS A 65 16.03 -0.49 -0.65
C LYS A 65 14.61 -0.97 -0.28
N PRO A 66 13.57 -0.60 -1.03
CA PRO A 66 12.22 -1.05 -0.75
C PRO A 66 12.10 -2.57 -0.95
N LYS A 67 11.44 -3.25 -0.01
CA LYS A 67 11.11 -4.66 -0.14
C LYS A 67 10.00 -4.80 -1.18
N LYS A 68 10.30 -5.42 -2.32
CA LYS A 68 9.29 -5.77 -3.32
C LYS A 68 8.67 -7.13 -3.01
N SER A 69 7.41 -7.33 -3.39
CA SER A 69 6.79 -8.65 -3.41
C SER A 69 7.50 -9.55 -4.42
N LYS A 70 7.41 -10.87 -4.23
CA LYS A 70 7.88 -11.81 -5.24
C LYS A 70 7.03 -11.63 -6.50
N ILE A 71 7.70 -11.62 -7.65
CA ILE A 71 7.03 -11.58 -8.95
C ILE A 71 6.57 -12.99 -9.27
N LEU A 72 5.26 -13.16 -9.44
CA LEU A 72 4.69 -14.42 -9.89
C LEU A 72 4.99 -14.59 -11.38
N LYS A 73 5.72 -15.64 -11.75
CA LYS A 73 6.13 -15.87 -13.15
C LYS A 73 5.04 -16.56 -13.94
N LYS A 74 5.00 -16.31 -15.25
CA LYS A 74 4.06 -16.95 -16.19
C LYS A 74 4.00 -18.48 -16.03
N LYS A 75 5.17 -19.14 -16.01
CA LYS A 75 5.25 -20.60 -15.85
C LYS A 75 4.64 -21.08 -14.52
N GLU A 76 4.89 -20.37 -13.42
CA GLU A 76 4.34 -20.70 -12.10
C GLU A 76 2.82 -20.56 -12.10
N THR A 77 2.29 -19.50 -12.72
CA THR A 77 0.85 -19.28 -12.91
C THR A 77 0.22 -20.40 -13.75
N GLU A 78 0.81 -20.75 -14.89
CA GLU A 78 0.29 -21.79 -15.79
C GLU A 78 0.28 -23.17 -15.13
N THR A 79 1.39 -23.56 -14.50
CA THR A 79 1.50 -24.79 -13.70
C THR A 79 0.45 -24.82 -12.60
N PHE A 80 0.30 -23.72 -11.84
CA PHE A 80 -0.74 -23.64 -10.81
C PHE A 80 -2.14 -23.83 -11.40
N LEU A 81 -2.49 -23.12 -12.47
CA LEU A 81 -3.82 -23.21 -13.07
C LEU A 81 -4.14 -24.59 -13.66
N ARG A 82 -3.16 -25.28 -14.25
CA ARG A 82 -3.36 -26.57 -14.92
C ARG A 82 -3.27 -27.77 -13.99
N GLU A 83 -2.29 -27.78 -13.08
CA GLU A 83 -1.90 -29.00 -12.36
C GLU A 83 -2.50 -29.10 -10.96
N THR A 84 -2.88 -27.99 -10.33
CA THR A 84 -3.49 -28.07 -8.98
C THR A 84 -4.95 -28.53 -9.05
N PRO A 85 -5.44 -29.26 -8.04
CA PRO A 85 -6.80 -29.80 -8.06
C PRO A 85 -7.84 -28.72 -7.74
N ASP A 86 -8.93 -28.70 -8.52
CA ASP A 86 -9.97 -27.67 -8.41
C ASP A 86 -10.78 -27.80 -7.12
N ASN A 87 -10.99 -29.02 -6.61
CA ASN A 87 -11.72 -29.27 -5.37
C ASN A 87 -11.18 -28.47 -4.16
N LYS A 88 -9.90 -28.07 -4.18
CA LYS A 88 -9.25 -27.31 -3.12
C LYS A 88 -8.92 -25.88 -3.52
N PHE A 89 -8.60 -25.63 -4.80
CA PHE A 89 -8.04 -24.35 -5.25
C PHE A 89 -8.90 -23.60 -6.26
N LEU A 90 -10.12 -24.06 -6.58
CA LEU A 90 -10.99 -23.43 -7.58
C LEU A 90 -11.16 -21.93 -7.34
N MET A 91 -11.48 -21.52 -6.11
CA MET A 91 -11.66 -20.10 -5.77
C MET A 91 -10.37 -19.30 -6.02
N THR A 92 -9.22 -19.83 -5.61
CA THR A 92 -7.92 -19.17 -5.78
C THR A 92 -7.53 -19.07 -7.24
N LYS A 93 -7.81 -20.09 -8.06
CA LYS A 93 -7.58 -20.07 -9.51
C LYS A 93 -8.42 -18.99 -10.18
N VAL A 94 -9.72 -18.93 -9.85
CA VAL A 94 -10.62 -17.91 -10.38
C VAL A 94 -10.16 -16.50 -9.96
N ALA A 95 -9.85 -16.31 -8.68
CA ALA A 95 -9.31 -15.05 -8.16
C ALA A 95 -8.00 -14.62 -8.85
N LEU A 96 -7.11 -15.57 -9.13
CA LEU A 96 -5.86 -15.33 -9.84
C LEU A 96 -6.09 -14.90 -11.29
N ILE A 97 -7.00 -15.57 -12.01
CA ILE A 97 -7.35 -15.21 -13.39
C ILE A 97 -7.94 -13.80 -13.43
N ILE A 98 -8.91 -13.50 -12.56
CA ILE A 98 -9.53 -12.17 -12.49
C ILE A 98 -8.49 -11.10 -12.12
N GLY A 99 -7.61 -11.38 -11.15
CA GLY A 99 -6.55 -10.45 -10.74
C GLY A 99 -5.53 -10.17 -11.83
N VAL A 100 -5.05 -11.21 -12.53
CA VAL A 100 -4.01 -11.08 -13.56
C VAL A 100 -4.57 -10.53 -14.87
N CYS A 101 -5.68 -11.08 -15.37
CA CYS A 101 -6.30 -10.64 -16.62
C CYS A 101 -7.01 -9.30 -16.46
N GLY A 102 -7.65 -9.08 -15.32
CA GLY A 102 -8.40 -7.87 -15.02
C GLY A 102 -7.58 -6.72 -14.43
N ALA A 103 -6.27 -6.93 -14.22
CA ALA A 103 -5.41 -6.01 -13.45
C ALA A 103 -6.05 -5.55 -12.12
N CYS A 104 -6.87 -6.42 -11.52
CA CYS A 104 -7.80 -6.08 -10.46
C CYS A 104 -7.08 -5.99 -9.11
N PRO A 105 -7.02 -4.80 -8.46
CA PRO A 105 -6.41 -4.64 -7.14
C PRO A 105 -7.09 -5.50 -6.08
N ARG A 106 -6.35 -5.85 -5.03
CA ARG A 106 -6.85 -6.70 -3.94
C ARG A 106 -8.15 -6.17 -3.34
N GLN A 107 -8.28 -4.86 -3.12
CA GLN A 107 -9.51 -4.30 -2.54
C GLN A 107 -10.73 -4.52 -3.45
N GLU A 108 -10.58 -4.32 -4.75
CA GLU A 108 -11.66 -4.49 -5.72
C GLU A 108 -12.06 -5.96 -5.84
N LEU A 109 -11.08 -6.87 -5.86
CA LEU A 109 -11.32 -8.32 -5.91
C LEU A 109 -12.13 -8.82 -4.69
N VAL A 110 -11.84 -8.29 -3.50
CA VAL A 110 -12.55 -8.64 -2.26
C VAL A 110 -13.99 -8.11 -2.24
N GLN A 111 -14.24 -6.99 -2.92
CA GLN A 111 -15.57 -6.36 -2.97
C GLN A 111 -16.42 -6.82 -4.14
N LEU A 112 -15.88 -7.65 -5.04
CA LEU A 112 -16.57 -8.15 -6.20
C LEU A 112 -17.79 -8.99 -5.79
N LYS A 113 -18.96 -8.65 -6.33
CA LYS A 113 -20.21 -9.41 -6.10
C LYS A 113 -20.65 -10.09 -7.40
N ILE A 114 -21.54 -11.06 -7.27
CA ILE A 114 -22.11 -11.78 -8.43
C ILE A 114 -22.81 -10.83 -9.40
N ILE A 115 -23.47 -9.78 -8.87
CA ILE A 115 -24.11 -8.73 -9.67
C ILE A 115 -23.15 -7.94 -10.57
N ASN A 116 -21.85 -8.01 -10.30
CA ASN A 116 -20.82 -7.33 -11.08
C ASN A 116 -20.33 -8.17 -12.26
N ILE A 117 -20.82 -9.40 -12.41
CA ILE A 117 -20.35 -10.37 -13.39
C ILE A 117 -21.43 -10.58 -14.43
N ASN A 118 -21.10 -10.27 -15.69
CA ASN A 118 -21.97 -10.47 -16.84
C ASN A 118 -21.31 -11.45 -17.81
N ALA A 119 -21.95 -12.59 -18.05
CA ALA A 119 -21.53 -13.53 -19.09
C ALA A 119 -22.17 -13.11 -20.42
N ILE A 120 -21.36 -12.86 -21.45
CA ILE A 120 -21.82 -12.56 -22.80
C ILE A 120 -21.16 -13.54 -23.76
N GLY A 121 -21.94 -14.52 -24.24
CA GLY A 121 -21.44 -15.59 -25.10
C GLY A 121 -20.32 -16.39 -24.43
N SER A 122 -19.14 -16.41 -25.06
CA SER A 122 -17.93 -17.06 -24.55
C SER A 122 -17.09 -16.16 -23.62
N SER A 123 -17.51 -14.92 -23.36
CA SER A 123 -16.73 -13.92 -22.63
C SER A 123 -17.36 -13.58 -21.28
N LEU A 124 -16.51 -13.31 -20.29
CA LEU A 124 -16.92 -12.88 -18.95
C LEU A 124 -16.54 -11.41 -18.74
N ILE A 125 -17.53 -10.54 -18.61
CA ILE A 125 -17.34 -9.11 -18.32
C ILE A 125 -17.49 -8.89 -16.83
N ILE A 126 -16.43 -8.42 -16.18
CA ILE A 126 -16.41 -8.15 -14.75
C ILE A 126 -16.31 -6.64 -14.54
N ARG A 127 -17.30 -6.07 -13.85
CA ARG A 127 -17.33 -4.65 -13.49
C ARG A 127 -16.71 -4.46 -12.12
N THR A 128 -15.54 -3.85 -12.04
CA THR A 128 -14.89 -3.57 -10.76
C THR A 128 -15.69 -2.53 -9.96
N PRO A 129 -15.91 -2.76 -8.64
CA PRO A 129 -16.57 -1.80 -7.79
C PRO A 129 -15.65 -0.61 -7.49
N ASP A 130 -16.17 0.62 -7.66
CA ASP A 130 -15.42 1.86 -7.42
C ASP A 130 -14.93 1.91 -5.97
N THR A 131 -13.62 1.93 -5.75
CA THR A 131 -13.09 1.96 -4.39
C THR A 131 -12.51 3.27 -3.92
N LYS A 132 -11.82 4.12 -4.71
CA LYS A 132 -11.26 5.38 -4.15
C LYS A 132 -11.08 6.58 -5.09
N THR A 133 -11.14 6.41 -6.40
CA THR A 133 -10.97 7.51 -7.36
C THR A 133 -12.14 7.51 -8.31
N ASN A 134 -12.85 8.63 -8.42
CA ASN A 134 -14.01 8.84 -9.28
C ASN A 134 -13.62 8.83 -10.77
N THR A 135 -13.05 7.72 -11.25
CA THR A 135 -12.58 7.51 -12.61
C THR A 135 -12.86 6.06 -12.98
N PHE A 136 -13.90 5.86 -13.79
CA PHE A 136 -14.24 4.55 -14.33
C PHE A 136 -13.11 4.06 -15.24
N GLY A 137 -12.29 3.13 -14.75
CA GLY A 137 -11.45 2.30 -15.60
C GLY A 137 -12.34 1.33 -16.35
N LYS A 138 -12.89 1.72 -17.50
CA LYS A 138 -13.48 0.74 -18.42
C LYS A 138 -12.35 -0.13 -18.94
N MET A 139 -12.42 -1.42 -18.65
CA MET A 139 -11.46 -2.38 -19.15
C MET A 139 -11.94 -2.93 -20.51
N PRO A 140 -11.12 -2.83 -21.57
CA PRO A 140 -11.36 -3.58 -22.79
C PRO A 140 -10.97 -5.04 -22.53
N CYS A 141 -11.93 -5.94 -22.71
CA CYS A 141 -11.68 -7.35 -23.03
C CYS A 141 -11.91 -7.50 -24.53
#